data_AF-A0A6B2C5U6-F1
#
_entry.id   AF-A0A6B2C5U6-F1
#
_cell.length_a   1.000
_cell.length_b   1.000
_cell.length_c   1.000
_cell.angle_alpha   90.00
_cell.angle_beta   90.00
_cell.angle_gamma   90.00
#
_symmetry.space_group_name_H-M   'P 1'
#
loop_
_entity.id
_entity.type
_entity.pdbx_description
1 polymer ?
#
loop_
_entity_poly.entity_id
_entity_poly.type
_entity_poly.pdbx_seq_one_letter_code
_entity_poly.pdbx_strand_id
1 'polypeptide(L)'
;MNEEQRQLIMVWSIRVLEPKLISIGPVVLKCYVNKPELEKIYEKTLSVKENLFETISKEVIKTKKEISKKAKSNSLILIEVSGKGFAYKHGGKIEDTGEEKLLFPAPSKLIKIGVYQKGKLSWFKPKKGEEIYVYEGIIDVPEDVDFVVIDTDNGSHVLVVEKIMQSEEKNEETGNSQKQ
;
A
#
# COMPACT_ATOMS: atom_id res chain seq x y z
N MET A 1 50.18 -3.72 -7.53
CA MET A 1 49.34 -3.72 -6.30
C MET A 1 47.92 -3.98 -6.76
N ASN A 2 47.35 -5.13 -6.39
CA ASN A 2 46.08 -5.63 -6.92
C ASN A 2 44.91 -4.73 -6.50
N GLU A 3 44.17 -4.21 -7.48
CA GLU A 3 42.78 -3.82 -7.27
C GLU A 3 42.01 -5.09 -6.94
N GLU A 4 41.83 -5.38 -5.65
CA GLU A 4 40.75 -6.27 -5.23
C GLU A 4 39.46 -5.70 -5.81
N GLN A 5 38.95 -6.34 -6.86
CA GLN A 5 37.59 -6.11 -7.35
C GLN A 5 36.68 -6.25 -6.14
N ARG A 6 36.17 -5.12 -5.64
CA ARG A 6 35.22 -5.10 -4.53
C ARG A 6 34.02 -5.93 -4.96
N GLN A 7 33.93 -7.15 -4.43
CA GLN A 7 32.80 -8.03 -4.68
C GLN A 7 31.56 -7.41 -4.03
N LEU A 8 30.54 -7.14 -4.86
CA LEU A 8 29.26 -6.65 -4.39
C LEU A 8 28.35 -7.84 -4.13
N ILE A 9 28.07 -8.09 -2.85
CA ILE A 9 26.99 -8.98 -2.43
C ILE A 9 25.71 -8.16 -2.49
N MET A 10 24.75 -8.65 -3.25
CA MET A 10 23.39 -8.12 -3.23
C MET A 10 22.44 -9.13 -2.62
N VAL A 11 21.62 -8.64 -1.68
CA VAL A 11 20.53 -9.39 -1.07
C VAL A 11 19.22 -8.83 -1.59
N TRP A 12 18.45 -9.70 -2.22
CA TRP A 12 17.17 -9.36 -2.84
C TRP A 12 16.07 -10.07 -2.05
N SER A 13 15.13 -9.30 -1.53
CA SER A 13 13.88 -9.82 -0.98
C SER A 13 12.77 -9.52 -1.96
N ILE A 14 11.99 -10.55 -2.29
CA ILE A 14 10.85 -10.43 -3.19
C ILE A 14 9.62 -10.81 -2.40
N ARG A 15 8.72 -9.84 -2.23
CA ARG A 15 7.42 -10.02 -1.58
C ARG A 15 6.31 -9.89 -2.61
N VAL A 16 5.35 -10.79 -2.52
CA VAL A 16 4.14 -10.73 -3.34
C VAL A 16 3.02 -10.25 -2.44
N LEU A 17 2.41 -9.14 -2.83
CA LEU A 17 1.29 -8.56 -2.09
C LEU A 17 -0.01 -8.82 -2.86
N GLU A 18 -0.97 -9.49 -2.22
CA GLU A 18 -2.28 -9.72 -2.81
C GLU A 18 -3.30 -8.69 -2.33
N PRO A 19 -4.18 -8.19 -3.22
CA PRO A 19 -5.25 -7.30 -2.82
C PRO A 19 -6.24 -8.03 -1.91
N LYS A 20 -6.65 -7.35 -0.85
CA LYS A 20 -7.62 -7.82 0.14
C LYS A 20 -8.45 -6.66 0.66
N LEU A 21 -9.74 -6.88 0.84
CA LEU A 21 -10.61 -5.96 1.57
C LEU A 21 -10.48 -6.24 3.07
N ILE A 22 -10.24 -5.20 3.85
CA ILE A 22 -10.10 -5.27 5.30
C ILE A 22 -11.24 -4.46 5.92
N SER A 23 -12.05 -5.11 6.74
CA SER A 23 -13.16 -4.48 7.46
C SER A 23 -12.70 -4.02 8.84
N ILE A 24 -12.86 -2.72 9.11
CA ILE A 24 -12.45 -2.06 10.35
C ILE A 24 -13.65 -1.30 10.90
N GLY A 25 -14.45 -1.99 11.71
CA GLY A 25 -15.74 -1.46 12.16
C GLY A 25 -16.64 -1.14 10.95
N PRO A 26 -17.11 0.12 10.82
CA PRO A 26 -17.95 0.54 9.69
C PRO A 26 -17.16 0.77 8.39
N VAL A 27 -15.82 0.87 8.45
CA VAL A 27 -14.97 1.22 7.32
C VAL A 27 -14.51 -0.03 6.58
N VAL A 28 -14.57 -0.01 5.25
CA VAL A 28 -13.93 -1.01 4.39
C VAL A 28 -12.75 -0.39 3.67
N LEU A 29 -11.58 -1.01 3.83
CA LEU A 29 -10.34 -0.55 3.22
C LEU A 29 -9.82 -1.56 2.22
N LYS A 30 -9.52 -1.10 0.99
CA LYS A 30 -8.77 -1.89 0.02
C LYS A 30 -7.27 -1.80 0.32
N CYS A 31 -6.69 -2.92 0.73
CA CYS A 31 -5.28 -3.04 1.08
C CYS A 31 -4.61 -4.16 0.30
N TYR A 32 -3.29 -4.25 0.44
CA TYR A 32 -2.50 -5.38 -0.01
C TYR A 32 -1.92 -6.12 1.19
N VAL A 33 -1.96 -7.44 1.18
CA VAL A 33 -1.39 -8.28 2.24
C VAL A 33 -0.21 -9.06 1.70
N ASN A 34 0.87 -9.13 2.48
CA ASN A 34 2.00 -9.97 2.12
C ASN A 34 1.57 -11.45 2.08
N LYS A 35 2.14 -12.19 1.13
CA LYS A 35 2.03 -13.64 0.99
C LYS A 35 3.38 -14.28 1.35
N PRO A 36 3.63 -14.60 2.62
CA PRO A 36 4.92 -15.16 3.06
C PRO A 36 5.29 -16.43 2.30
N GLU A 37 4.31 -17.23 1.89
CA GLU A 37 4.54 -18.46 1.12
C GLU A 37 5.08 -18.24 -0.31
N LEU A 38 4.95 -17.01 -0.83
CA LEU A 38 5.50 -16.58 -2.11
C LEU A 38 6.74 -15.68 -1.94
N GLU A 39 7.14 -15.38 -0.70
CA GLU A 39 8.33 -14.60 -0.42
C GLU A 39 9.58 -15.40 -0.78
N LYS A 40 10.53 -14.72 -1.41
CA LYS A 40 11.80 -15.33 -1.80
C LYS A 40 12.94 -14.37 -1.49
N ILE A 41 13.97 -14.92 -0.86
CA ILE A 41 15.23 -14.22 -0.62
C ILE A 41 16.27 -14.84 -1.56
N TYR A 42 16.94 -13.99 -2.31
CA TYR A 42 18.01 -14.36 -3.22
C TYR A 42 19.28 -13.61 -2.83
N GLU A 43 20.39 -14.33 -2.85
CA GLU A 43 21.72 -13.75 -2.67
C GLU A 43 22.53 -13.98 -3.93
N LYS A 44 23.14 -12.92 -4.47
CA LYS A 44 23.93 -13.00 -5.69
C LYS A 44 25.11 -12.06 -5.59
N THR A 45 26.30 -12.57 -5.92
CA THR A 45 27.46 -11.73 -6.16
C THR A 45 27.43 -11.25 -7.61
N LEU A 46 27.50 -9.95 -7.82
CA LEU A 46 27.67 -9.39 -9.16
C LEU A 46 29.08 -8.83 -9.34
N SER A 47 29.68 -9.18 -10.47
CA SER A 47 30.81 -8.43 -11.02
C SER A 47 30.24 -7.26 -11.81
N VAL A 48 30.08 -6.11 -11.15
CA VAL A 48 29.48 -4.92 -11.74
C VAL A 48 30.57 -4.19 -12.54
N LYS A 49 30.58 -4.36 -13.86
CA LYS A 49 31.52 -3.63 -14.73
C LYS A 49 30.97 -2.28 -15.21
N GLU A 50 29.67 -2.14 -15.51
CA GLU A 50 29.17 -0.91 -16.19
C GLU A 50 27.79 -0.38 -15.76
N ASN A 51 26.73 -1.18 -15.50
CA ASN A 51 25.43 -0.63 -15.05
C ASN A 51 24.62 -1.55 -14.11
N LEU A 52 24.50 -1.14 -12.84
CA LEU A 52 23.74 -1.83 -11.79
C LEU A 52 22.22 -1.85 -12.09
N PHE A 53 21.67 -0.74 -12.58
CA PHE A 53 20.23 -0.58 -12.79
C PHE A 53 19.69 -1.51 -13.87
N GLU A 54 20.38 -1.60 -15.01
CA GLU A 54 19.98 -2.51 -16.09
C GLU A 54 19.97 -3.98 -15.65
N THR A 55 20.94 -4.36 -14.81
CA THR A 55 21.00 -5.71 -14.24
C THR A 55 19.83 -5.96 -13.29
N ILE A 56 19.46 -4.97 -12.46
CA ILE A 56 18.30 -5.04 -11.58
C ILE A 56 17.02 -5.19 -12.40
N SER A 57 16.79 -4.35 -13.41
CA SER A 57 15.58 -4.36 -14.23
C SER A 57 15.38 -5.70 -14.96
N LYS A 58 16.44 -6.32 -15.50
CA LYS A 58 16.34 -7.63 -16.19
C LYS A 58 15.89 -8.75 -15.26
N GLU A 59 16.43 -8.83 -14.05
CA GLU A 59 16.05 -9.85 -13.08
C GLU A 59 14.66 -9.57 -12.48
N VAL A 60 14.26 -8.30 -12.34
CA VAL A 60 12.87 -7.93 -11.99
C VAL A 60 11.90 -8.53 -13.00
N ILE A 61 12.12 -8.32 -14.31
CA ILE A 61 11.27 -8.86 -15.38
C ILE A 61 11.20 -10.39 -15.33
N LYS A 62 12.36 -11.05 -15.14
CA LYS A 62 12.42 -12.51 -15.02
C LYS A 62 11.61 -13.02 -13.83
N THR A 63 11.74 -12.35 -12.69
CA THR A 63 11.00 -12.67 -11.48
C THR A 63 9.49 -12.51 -11.68
N LYS A 64 9.03 -11.40 -12.26
CA LYS A 64 7.61 -11.16 -12.56
C LYS A 64 7.01 -12.32 -13.37
N LYS A 65 7.75 -12.79 -14.40
CA LYS A 65 7.33 -13.94 -15.25
C LYS A 65 7.26 -15.27 -14.50
N GLU A 66 8.09 -15.48 -13.47
CA GLU A 66 8.03 -16.71 -12.67
C GLU A 66 6.85 -16.67 -11.69
N ILE A 67 6.63 -15.53 -11.04
CA ILE A 67 5.59 -15.34 -10.03
C ILE A 67 4.19 -15.27 -10.65
N SER A 68 4.05 -14.73 -11.87
CA SER A 68 2.75 -14.65 -12.57
C SER A 68 2.08 -16.00 -12.80
N LYS A 69 2.84 -17.10 -12.73
CA LYS A 69 2.32 -18.47 -12.80
C LYS A 69 1.64 -18.93 -11.51
N LYS A 70 1.85 -18.22 -10.40
CA LYS A 70 1.43 -18.63 -9.04
C LYS A 70 0.51 -17.60 -8.38
N ALA A 71 0.69 -16.31 -8.67
CA ALA A 71 -0.05 -15.22 -8.05
C ALA A 71 -1.21 -14.72 -8.93
N LYS A 72 -2.18 -14.03 -8.32
CA LYS A 72 -3.30 -13.41 -9.04
C LYS A 72 -2.80 -12.26 -9.93
N SER A 73 -3.51 -11.99 -11.04
CA SER A 73 -3.13 -10.98 -12.03
C SER A 73 -2.88 -9.60 -11.41
N ASN A 74 -3.75 -9.19 -10.48
CA ASN A 74 -3.71 -7.88 -9.80
C ASN A 74 -2.78 -7.81 -8.56
N SER A 75 -1.96 -8.83 -8.33
CA SER A 75 -1.00 -8.80 -7.23
C SER A 75 0.13 -7.81 -7.53
N LEU A 76 0.73 -7.28 -6.47
CA LEU A 76 1.91 -6.44 -6.55
C LEU A 76 3.14 -7.28 -6.23
N ILE A 77 4.25 -7.00 -6.91
CA ILE A 77 5.55 -7.51 -6.53
C ILE A 77 6.35 -6.34 -5.97
N LEU A 78 6.79 -6.49 -4.73
CA LEU A 78 7.75 -5.62 -4.08
C LEU A 78 9.12 -6.31 -4.11
N ILE A 79 10.11 -5.67 -4.71
CA ILE A 79 11.48 -6.14 -4.81
C ILE A 79 12.35 -5.16 -4.04
N GLU A 80 12.96 -5.64 -2.97
CA GLU A 80 13.90 -4.89 -2.16
C GLU A 80 15.31 -5.42 -2.44
N VAL A 81 16.17 -4.57 -2.97
CA VAL A 81 17.58 -4.87 -3.26
C VAL A 81 18.44 -4.08 -2.29
N SER A 82 19.36 -4.76 -1.60
CA SER A 82 20.30 -4.10 -0.69
C SER A 82 21.72 -4.64 -0.88
N GLY A 83 22.70 -3.79 -0.60
CA GLY A 83 24.11 -4.12 -0.67
C GLY A 83 24.97 -3.10 0.08
N LYS A 84 26.29 -3.26 0.01
CA LYS A 84 27.23 -2.34 0.68
C LYS A 84 27.11 -0.93 0.08
N GLY A 85 26.47 -0.03 0.83
CA GLY A 85 26.35 1.39 0.48
C GLY A 85 25.15 1.76 -0.38
N PHE A 86 24.21 0.85 -0.63
CA PHE A 86 22.97 1.18 -1.33
C PHE A 86 21.79 0.30 -0.93
N ALA A 87 20.59 0.87 -1.04
CA ALA A 87 19.33 0.16 -0.98
C ALA A 87 18.42 0.69 -2.09
N TYR A 88 17.72 -0.21 -2.76
CA TYR A 88 16.80 0.08 -3.85
C TYR A 88 15.52 -0.71 -3.62
N LYS A 89 14.36 -0.07 -3.79
CA LYS A 89 13.06 -0.71 -3.70
C LYS A 89 12.29 -0.47 -4.98
N HIS A 90 11.68 -1.52 -5.52
CA HIS A 90 10.83 -1.48 -6.69
C HIS A 90 9.48 -2.12 -6.38
N GLY A 91 8.39 -1.45 -6.75
CA GLY A 91 7.03 -1.96 -6.65
C GLY A 91 6.30 -1.85 -7.98
N GLY A 92 5.60 -2.89 -8.39
CA GLY A 92 4.76 -2.86 -9.61
C GLY A 92 3.76 -4.00 -9.67
N LYS A 93 2.75 -3.87 -10.53
CA LYS A 93 1.81 -4.97 -10.78
C LYS A 93 2.47 -6.09 -11.57
N ILE A 94 1.96 -7.30 -11.40
CA ILE A 94 2.42 -8.50 -12.10
C ILE A 94 2.13 -8.43 -13.60
N GLU A 95 0.98 -7.88 -13.95
CA GLU A 95 0.48 -7.80 -15.33
C GLU A 95 1.11 -6.69 -16.18
N ASP A 96 1.83 -5.75 -15.56
CA ASP A 96 2.48 -4.65 -16.28
C ASP A 96 3.67 -5.18 -17.10
N THR A 97 3.57 -5.08 -18.43
CA THR A 97 4.57 -5.54 -19.40
C THR A 97 5.52 -4.44 -19.88
N GLY A 98 5.27 -3.17 -19.54
CA GLY A 98 6.04 -2.01 -19.99
C GLY A 98 7.26 -1.67 -19.14
N GLU A 99 8.21 -0.93 -19.73
CA GLU A 99 9.24 -0.20 -18.99
C GLU A 99 8.57 0.86 -18.10
N GLU A 100 8.53 0.53 -16.81
CA GLU A 100 8.40 1.40 -15.64
C GLU A 100 7.40 2.56 -15.70
N LYS A 101 6.19 2.30 -15.20
CA LYS A 101 5.62 3.26 -14.24
C LYS A 101 6.00 2.78 -12.85
N LEU A 102 6.96 3.47 -12.24
CA LEU A 102 7.08 3.55 -10.79
C LEU A 102 5.67 3.84 -10.27
N LEU A 103 5.05 2.88 -9.56
CA LEU A 103 3.90 3.20 -8.73
C LEU A 103 4.45 3.97 -7.54
N PHE A 104 4.70 5.25 -7.76
CA PHE A 104 5.00 6.22 -6.72
C PHE A 104 3.67 6.86 -6.31
N PRO A 105 3.31 6.83 -5.03
CA PRO A 105 4.09 6.27 -3.91
C PRO A 105 4.06 4.74 -3.84
N ALA A 106 5.18 4.16 -3.41
CA ALA A 106 5.25 2.74 -3.07
C ALA A 106 4.25 2.43 -1.94
N PRO A 107 3.67 1.21 -1.91
CA PRO A 107 2.77 0.83 -0.84
C PRO A 107 3.49 0.89 0.52
N SER A 108 2.85 1.50 1.51
CA SER A 108 3.43 1.76 2.83
C SER A 108 2.91 0.74 3.85
N LYS A 109 3.76 0.27 4.76
CA LYS A 109 3.36 -0.75 5.75
C LYS A 109 2.42 -0.14 6.77
N LEU A 110 1.25 -0.74 6.94
CA LEU A 110 0.25 -0.29 7.90
C LEU A 110 0.72 -0.58 9.33
N ILE A 111 0.68 0.45 10.19
CA ILE A 111 0.95 0.35 11.63
C ILE A 111 -0.38 0.20 12.38
N LYS A 112 -1.32 1.10 12.16
CA LYS A 112 -2.65 1.09 12.80
C LYS A 112 -3.63 2.00 12.06
N ILE A 113 -4.92 1.78 12.31
CA ILE A 113 -6.02 2.60 11.79
C ILE A 113 -6.88 3.05 12.95
N GLY A 114 -7.16 4.35 13.02
CA GLY A 114 -8.11 4.95 13.95
C GLY A 114 -9.40 5.31 13.21
N VAL A 115 -10.55 4.94 13.75
CA VAL A 115 -11.87 5.34 13.24
C VAL A 115 -12.59 6.10 14.33
N TYR A 116 -12.92 7.37 14.08
CA TYR A 116 -13.73 8.18 14.97
C TYR A 116 -15.17 8.25 14.48
N GLN A 117 -16.09 7.76 15.29
CA GLN A 117 -17.50 7.61 14.96
C GLN A 117 -18.32 7.90 16.21
N LYS A 118 -19.33 8.77 16.11
CA LYS A 118 -20.29 9.05 17.20
C LYS A 118 -19.61 9.39 18.55
N GLY A 119 -18.55 10.20 18.51
CA GLY A 119 -17.82 10.61 19.71
C GLY A 119 -16.80 9.60 20.26
N LYS A 120 -16.58 8.46 19.57
CA LYS A 120 -15.69 7.39 20.02
C LYS A 120 -14.60 7.07 19.01
N LEU A 121 -13.36 7.01 19.48
CA LEU A 121 -12.21 6.56 18.70
C LEU A 121 -11.96 5.06 18.93
N SER A 122 -11.94 4.30 17.84
CA SER A 122 -11.59 2.87 17.83
C SER A 122 -10.30 2.64 17.05
N TRP A 123 -9.42 1.76 17.56
CA TRP A 123 -8.14 1.46 16.92
C TRP A 123 -8.10 0.02 16.42
N PHE A 124 -7.68 -0.15 15.17
CA PHE A 124 -7.30 -1.42 14.57
C PHE A 124 -5.80 -1.49 14.40
N LYS A 125 -5.22 -2.65 14.71
CA LYS A 125 -3.80 -2.96 14.46
C LYS A 125 -3.72 -4.29 13.72
N PRO A 126 -2.82 -4.44 12.74
CA PRO A 126 -2.52 -5.74 12.15
C PRO A 126 -2.19 -6.76 13.25
N LYS A 127 -2.60 -8.02 13.05
CA LYS A 127 -2.27 -9.09 14.00
C LYS A 127 -0.76 -9.35 14.00
N LYS A 128 -0.24 -9.94 15.08
CA LYS A 128 1.17 -10.33 15.14
C LYS A 128 1.49 -11.29 13.98
N GLY A 129 2.47 -10.92 13.15
CA GLY A 129 2.87 -11.68 11.95
C GLY A 129 2.08 -11.35 10.68
N GLU A 130 1.05 -10.50 10.76
CA GLU A 130 0.33 -10.01 9.59
C GLU A 130 1.00 -8.73 9.07
N GLU A 131 1.38 -8.71 7.80
CA GLU A 131 1.87 -7.51 7.14
C GLU A 131 0.85 -7.01 6.12
N ILE A 132 0.24 -5.87 6.44
CA ILE A 132 -0.71 -5.14 5.59
C ILE A 132 0.01 -3.92 5.04
N TYR A 133 -0.20 -3.66 3.76
CA TYR A 133 0.35 -2.53 3.04
C TYR A 133 -0.79 -1.72 2.43
N VAL A 134 -0.71 -0.39 2.55
CA VAL A 134 -1.69 0.55 2.02
C VAL A 134 -1.09 1.20 0.77
N TYR A 135 -1.83 1.10 -0.33
CA TYR A 135 -1.68 1.93 -1.53
C TYR A 135 -2.75 3.02 -1.46
N GLU A 136 -2.63 4.15 -2.19
CA GLU A 136 -3.66 5.22 -2.24
C GLU A 136 -5.06 4.62 -2.09
N GLY A 137 -5.59 4.74 -0.88
CA GLY A 137 -6.59 3.80 -0.38
C GLY A 137 -7.95 4.22 -0.89
N ILE A 138 -8.69 3.30 -1.49
CA ILE A 138 -10.14 3.46 -1.59
C ILE A 138 -10.68 3.07 -0.22
N ILE A 139 -11.29 4.04 0.44
CA ILE A 139 -11.90 3.89 1.74
C ILE A 139 -13.38 4.15 1.57
N ASP A 140 -14.17 3.12 1.80
CA ASP A 140 -15.61 3.28 1.89
C ASP A 140 -15.93 3.62 3.34
N VAL A 141 -16.37 4.86 3.54
CA VAL A 141 -16.65 5.43 4.86
C VAL A 141 -18.14 5.73 4.98
N PRO A 142 -18.86 5.11 5.93
CA PRO A 142 -20.26 5.42 6.18
C PRO A 142 -20.48 6.83 6.73
N GLU A 143 -21.68 7.38 6.55
CA GLU A 143 -22.04 8.77 6.90
C GLU A 143 -21.83 9.14 8.38
N ASP A 144 -21.83 8.15 9.27
CA ASP A 144 -21.71 8.36 10.71
C ASP A 144 -20.26 8.35 11.24
N VAL A 145 -19.28 8.15 10.36
CA VAL A 145 -17.85 8.29 10.65
C VAL A 145 -17.41 9.73 10.38
N ASP A 146 -16.77 10.37 11.34
CA ASP A 146 -16.34 11.77 11.21
C ASP A 146 -14.93 11.86 10.58
N PHE A 147 -14.00 11.01 11.02
CA PHE A 147 -12.67 10.92 10.42
C PHE A 147 -12.01 9.55 10.60
N VAL A 148 -11.07 9.25 9.72
CA VAL A 148 -10.20 8.07 9.75
C VAL A 148 -8.74 8.52 9.81
N VAL A 149 -7.97 7.90 10.70
CA VAL A 149 -6.51 8.09 10.81
C VAL A 149 -5.82 6.82 10.32
N ILE A 150 -4.89 6.96 9.38
CA ILE A 150 -4.11 5.85 8.84
C ILE A 150 -2.66 6.11 9.16
N ASP A 151 -2.10 5.29 10.05
CA ASP A 151 -0.70 5.35 10.41
C ASP A 151 0.06 4.27 9.63
N THR A 152 1.07 4.71 8.88
CA THR A 152 1.98 3.86 8.11
C THR A 152 3.42 4.12 8.52
N ASP A 153 4.34 3.28 8.06
CA ASP A 153 5.78 3.48 8.25
C ASP A 153 6.33 4.75 7.58
N ASN A 154 5.62 5.31 6.59
CA ASN A 154 5.99 6.55 5.92
C ASN A 154 5.32 7.80 6.53
N GLY A 155 4.47 7.63 7.55
CA GLY A 155 3.79 8.72 8.23
C GLY A 155 2.30 8.46 8.44
N SER A 156 1.64 9.49 8.97
CA SER A 156 0.22 9.48 9.35
C SER A 156 -0.59 10.36 8.42
N HIS A 157 -1.74 9.83 7.97
CA HIS A 157 -2.70 10.57 7.16
C HIS A 157 -4.06 10.60 7.86
N VAL A 158 -4.69 11.77 7.88
CA VAL A 158 -6.05 11.96 8.42
C VAL A 158 -6.99 12.26 7.28
N LEU A 159 -8.05 11.48 7.18
CA LEU A 159 -9.12 11.63 6.20
C LEU A 159 -10.37 12.08 6.93
N VAL A 160 -10.75 13.34 6.73
CA VAL A 160 -11.97 13.94 7.29
C VAL A 160 -13.10 13.72 6.30
N VAL A 161 -14.21 13.16 6.77
CA VAL A 161 -15.40 12.97 5.93
C VAL A 161 -16.18 14.27 5.92
N GLU A 162 -16.14 14.99 4.79
CA GLU A 162 -16.97 16.17 4.63
C GLU A 162 -18.44 15.76 4.58
N LYS A 163 -19.19 16.10 5.63
CA LYS A 163 -20.63 15.94 5.64
C LYS A 163 -21.23 17.05 4.79
N ILE A 164 -21.80 16.69 3.64
CA ILE A 164 -22.64 17.62 2.89
C ILE A 164 -23.85 17.90 3.76
N MET A 165 -23.86 19.06 4.41
CA MET A 165 -25.06 19.55 5.09
C MET A 165 -26.09 19.91 4.03
N GLN A 166 -26.98 18.98 3.69
CA GLN A 166 -28.24 19.35 3.07
C GLN A 166 -29.08 20.05 4.14
N SER A 167 -29.07 21.38 4.12
CA SER A 167 -30.03 22.17 4.90
C SER A 167 -31.43 21.87 4.36
N GLU A 168 -32.20 21.08 5.10
CA GLU A 168 -33.66 21.09 4.97
C GLU A 168 -34.16 22.45 5.45
N GLU A 169 -34.34 23.41 4.53
CA GLU A 169 -35.28 24.50 4.75
C GLU A 169 -36.69 23.89 4.82
N LYS A 170 -37.08 23.47 6.03
CA LYS A 170 -38.49 23.36 6.38
C LYS A 170 -39.05 24.78 6.39
N ASN A 171 -39.71 25.15 5.29
CA ASN A 171 -40.74 26.19 5.33
C ASN A 171 -41.88 25.70 6.22
N GLU A 172 -41.75 25.93 7.52
CA GLU A 172 -42.90 26.12 8.40
C GLU A 172 -43.55 27.46 8.04
N GLU A 173 -44.44 27.48 7.03
CA GLU A 173 -45.53 28.45 7.04
C GLU A 173 -46.71 27.81 7.77
N THR A 174 -46.68 27.99 9.09
CA THR A 174 -47.84 27.90 9.96
C THR A 174 -48.98 28.74 9.38
N GLY A 175 -50.13 28.09 9.17
CA GLY A 175 -51.36 28.78 8.85
C GLY A 175 -51.73 29.77 9.95
N ASN A 176 -52.18 30.96 9.55
CA ASN A 176 -52.99 31.80 10.41
C ASN A 176 -54.34 32.00 9.73
N SER A 177 -55.35 31.32 10.26
CA SER A 177 -56.75 31.58 9.97
C SER A 177 -57.15 32.90 10.60
N GLN A 178 -57.70 33.85 9.84
CA GLN A 178 -58.64 34.81 10.40
C GLN A 178 -59.73 35.18 9.40
N LYS A 179 -60.97 34.89 9.82
CA LYS A 179 -62.23 35.35 9.25
C LYS A 179 -62.31 36.88 9.30
N GLN A 180 -62.85 37.48 8.23
CA GLN A 180 -64.01 38.36 8.28
C GLN A 180 -64.68 38.42 6.91
#